data_AF-A0A2K5P098-F1
#
_entry.id   AF-A0A2K5P098-F1
#
_cell.length_a   1.000
_cell.length_b   1.000
_cell.length_c   1.000
_cell.angle_alpha   90.00
_cell.angle_beta   90.00
_cell.angle_gamma   90.00
#
_symmetry.space_group_name_H-M   'P 1'
#
loop_
_entity.id
_entity.type
_entity.pdbx_description
1 polymer ?
#
loop_
_entity_poly.entity_id
_entity_poly.type
_entity_poly.pdbx_seq_one_letter_code
_entity_poly.pdbx_strand_id
1 'polypeptide(L)'
;MPLELTQSRVQKIWVPVDHRPSLPRSCGPKLTNSPTVIVMVGLPARGKTYISKKLTRYLNWIGVPTKVFNVGEYRREAVKQYSSYNFFRPDNEEAMKVRKQCALAALRDVKSYLAKEGGQIAVFDATNTTRERRHMILHFAKENDFKAFFIESVCDDPTVVASNIMEVKISSPDYKDCNSAEAMDDFMKRISCYEASYQPLDPDKCDRDLSLIKVIDVGRRFLVNRVQDHIQSRIVYYLMNIHVQPRTIYLCRHGENEHNLQGRIGGDSGLSSRGKKFASALSKFVEEQNLKDLRVWTSQLKSTIQTAEALRLPYEQWKALNEIDAGVCEELTYEEIRDTYPEEYALREQDKYYYRYPTGESYQDLVQRLEPVIMELERQENVLVICHQAVLRCLLAYFLDKSAEEMPYLKCPLHTVLKLTPVAYGCRVESIYLNVESVSTHRERSEVRSVCPGVEPAQRHSHTQGWVWLPSLTHVVTSAPPRALSRVSG
;
A
#
# COMPACT_ATOMS: atom_id res chain seq x y z
N MET A 1 28.28 -23.22 28.27
CA MET A 1 29.12 -22.99 27.07
C MET A 1 29.10 -21.51 26.76
N PRO A 2 30.22 -20.87 26.39
CA PRO A 2 30.20 -19.48 25.94
C PRO A 2 29.26 -19.36 24.73
N LEU A 3 28.47 -18.29 24.68
CA LEU A 3 27.50 -18.05 23.61
C LEU A 3 28.26 -17.64 22.33
N GLU A 4 28.51 -18.62 21.46
CA GLU A 4 29.09 -18.37 20.14
C GLU A 4 28.01 -17.87 19.18
N LEU A 5 28.27 -16.73 18.53
CA LEU A 5 27.35 -16.09 17.59
C LEU A 5 28.00 -16.00 16.22
N THR A 6 27.17 -16.12 15.18
CA THR A 6 27.54 -15.81 13.80
C THR A 6 26.59 -14.76 13.23
N GLN A 7 27.08 -13.91 12.34
CA GLN A 7 26.26 -12.88 11.71
C GLN A 7 25.71 -13.38 10.37
N SER A 8 24.39 -13.27 10.17
CA SER A 8 23.77 -13.64 8.90
C SER A 8 24.28 -12.75 7.77
N ARG A 9 24.60 -13.34 6.62
CA ARG A 9 25.28 -12.61 5.52
C ARG A 9 24.42 -11.53 4.88
N VAL A 10 23.13 -11.80 4.65
CA VAL A 10 22.23 -10.84 3.97
C VAL A 10 21.77 -9.75 4.93
N GLN A 11 21.12 -10.14 6.02
CA GLN A 11 20.48 -9.19 6.95
C GLN A 11 21.45 -8.66 8.01
N LYS A 12 22.66 -9.20 8.15
CA LYS A 12 23.61 -8.76 9.19
C LYS A 12 23.09 -8.93 10.63
N ILE A 13 22.27 -9.94 10.88
CA ILE A 13 21.69 -10.26 12.20
C ILE A 13 22.56 -11.30 12.92
N TRP A 14 22.95 -11.01 14.16
CA TRP A 14 23.64 -11.98 15.00
C TRP A 14 22.69 -13.09 15.47
N VAL A 15 23.03 -14.33 15.14
CA VAL A 15 22.30 -15.53 15.53
C VAL A 15 23.25 -16.52 16.22
N PRO A 16 22.75 -17.34 17.17
CA PRO A 16 23.56 -18.42 17.72
C PRO A 16 24.06 -19.37 16.63
N VAL A 17 25.30 -19.84 16.77
CA VAL A 17 25.82 -20.84 15.85
C VAL A 17 25.02 -22.13 16.01
N ASP A 18 24.38 -22.57 14.92
CA ASP A 18 23.59 -23.80 14.87
C ASP A 18 24.47 -24.96 14.38
N HIS A 19 25.18 -25.62 15.30
CA HIS A 19 25.85 -26.89 15.05
C HIS A 19 24.81 -28.02 14.97
N ARG A 20 24.08 -28.10 13.86
CA ARG A 20 23.02 -29.10 13.69
C ARG A 20 23.57 -30.51 13.91
N PRO A 21 22.89 -31.34 14.71
CA PRO A 21 23.25 -32.75 14.85
C PRO A 21 23.06 -33.49 13.52
N SER A 22 23.61 -34.71 13.43
CA SER A 22 23.54 -35.57 12.23
C SER A 22 22.11 -35.78 11.69
N LEU A 23 21.09 -35.67 12.56
CA LEU A 23 19.68 -35.65 12.19
C LEU A 23 19.07 -34.28 12.54
N PRO A 24 19.06 -33.31 11.61
CA PRO A 24 18.48 -32.00 11.85
C PRO A 24 16.96 -32.12 12.04
N ARG A 25 16.44 -31.59 13.14
CA ARG A 25 14.99 -31.46 13.37
C ARG A 25 14.54 -30.07 12.94
N SER A 26 13.54 -30.00 12.07
CA SER A 26 12.81 -28.75 11.84
C SER A 26 11.63 -28.67 12.81
N CYS A 27 11.53 -27.55 13.51
CA CYS A 27 10.28 -27.19 14.17
C CYS A 27 9.42 -26.45 13.13
N GLY A 28 8.15 -26.85 12.96
CA GLY A 28 7.20 -26.03 12.22
C GLY A 28 7.14 -24.61 12.82
N PRO A 29 6.80 -23.59 12.01
CA PRO A 29 6.78 -22.20 12.48
C PRO A 29 5.83 -22.09 13.68
N LYS A 30 6.36 -21.80 14.87
CA LYS A 30 5.55 -21.46 16.04
C LYS A 30 5.32 -19.96 16.01
N LEU A 31 4.12 -19.52 15.65
CA LEU A 31 3.73 -18.13 15.80
C LEU A 31 3.66 -17.84 17.30
N THR A 32 4.48 -16.90 17.77
CA THR A 32 4.45 -16.44 19.16
C THR A 32 3.19 -15.63 19.48
N ASN A 33 2.49 -15.14 18.45
CA ASN A 33 1.24 -14.38 18.54
C ASN A 33 0.14 -15.03 17.69
N SER A 34 -1.04 -15.23 18.26
CA SER A 34 -2.23 -15.69 17.53
C SER A 34 -2.58 -14.73 16.38
N PRO A 35 -2.84 -15.23 15.15
CA PRO A 35 -3.36 -14.44 14.05
C PRO A 35 -4.68 -13.73 14.37
N THR A 36 -4.99 -12.67 13.63
CA THR A 36 -6.20 -11.84 13.87
C THR A 36 -7.12 -11.83 12.66
N VAL A 37 -8.41 -12.03 12.91
CA VAL A 37 -9.48 -11.75 11.94
C VAL A 37 -10.05 -10.36 12.22
N ILE A 38 -9.85 -9.44 11.29
CA ILE A 38 -10.50 -8.13 11.31
C ILE A 38 -11.89 -8.28 10.67
N VAL A 39 -12.94 -7.95 11.41
CA VAL A 39 -14.32 -8.11 10.96
C VAL A 39 -14.92 -6.74 10.65
N MET A 40 -15.15 -6.46 9.36
CA MET A 40 -15.80 -5.21 8.96
C MET A 40 -17.30 -5.27 9.28
N VAL A 41 -17.86 -4.18 9.79
CA VAL A 41 -19.28 -4.05 10.14
C VAL A 41 -19.85 -2.75 9.59
N GLY A 42 -21.11 -2.79 9.14
CA GLY A 42 -21.88 -1.61 8.77
C GLY A 42 -22.65 -1.77 7.46
N LEU A 43 -23.54 -0.82 7.21
CA LEU A 43 -24.40 -0.79 6.01
C LEU A 43 -23.58 -0.66 4.70
N PRO A 44 -24.13 -1.05 3.53
CA PRO A 44 -23.49 -0.82 2.23
C PRO A 44 -23.14 0.67 1.99
N ALA A 45 -22.12 0.97 1.19
CA ALA A 45 -21.64 2.35 0.92
C ALA A 45 -21.13 3.17 2.14
N ARG A 46 -20.73 2.50 3.24
CA ARG A 46 -20.08 3.13 4.41
C ARG A 46 -18.55 3.02 4.40
N GLY A 47 -17.91 2.91 3.22
CA GLY A 47 -16.44 2.88 3.12
C GLY A 47 -15.73 1.62 3.64
N LYS A 48 -16.43 0.52 3.99
CA LYS A 48 -15.80 -0.71 4.49
C LYS A 48 -14.70 -1.27 3.59
N THR A 49 -14.97 -1.40 2.29
CA THR A 49 -13.99 -1.89 1.31
C THR A 49 -12.82 -0.93 1.13
N TYR A 50 -13.06 0.38 1.23
CA TYR A 50 -12.00 1.39 1.23
C TYR A 50 -11.06 1.18 2.41
N ILE A 51 -11.61 1.12 3.64
CA ILE A 51 -10.84 0.87 4.86
C ILE A 51 -10.10 -0.47 4.76
N SER A 52 -10.78 -1.52 4.32
CA SER A 52 -10.20 -2.87 4.21
C SER A 52 -8.96 -2.90 3.32
N LYS A 53 -9.05 -2.31 2.12
CA LYS A 53 -7.94 -2.27 1.16
C LYS A 53 -6.81 -1.37 1.64
N LYS A 54 -7.14 -0.18 2.14
CA LYS A 54 -6.14 0.79 2.60
C LYS A 54 -5.37 0.29 3.83
N LEU A 55 -6.09 -0.31 4.78
CA LEU A 55 -5.49 -0.93 5.96
C LEU A 55 -4.61 -2.13 5.58
N THR A 56 -5.07 -2.98 4.67
CA THR A 56 -4.28 -4.12 4.18
C THR A 56 -2.99 -3.67 3.51
N ARG A 57 -3.04 -2.61 2.69
CA ARG A 57 -1.88 -2.00 2.04
C ARG A 57 -0.87 -1.48 3.07
N TYR A 58 -1.34 -0.75 4.08
CA TYR A 58 -0.48 -0.27 5.17
C TYR A 58 0.17 -1.43 5.93
N LEU A 59 -0.61 -2.43 6.36
CA LEU A 59 -0.12 -3.56 7.14
C LEU A 59 0.92 -4.38 6.35
N ASN A 60 0.66 -4.66 5.08
CA ASN A 60 1.64 -5.35 4.22
C ASN A 60 2.91 -4.52 4.03
N TRP A 61 2.78 -3.20 3.83
CA TRP A 61 3.93 -2.32 3.64
C TRP A 61 4.84 -2.30 4.87
N ILE A 62 4.31 -2.28 6.10
CA ILE A 62 5.11 -2.38 7.34
C ILE A 62 5.61 -3.80 7.66
N GLY A 63 5.30 -4.79 6.81
CA GLY A 63 5.77 -6.17 6.93
C GLY A 63 4.86 -7.12 7.71
N VAL A 64 3.57 -6.79 7.87
CA VAL A 64 2.55 -7.66 8.50
C VAL A 64 1.67 -8.31 7.42
N PRO A 65 1.85 -9.61 7.12
CA PRO A 65 1.12 -10.30 6.05
C PRO A 65 -0.40 -10.25 6.26
N THR A 66 -1.06 -9.51 5.38
CA THR A 66 -2.49 -9.20 5.46
C THR A 66 -3.21 -9.46 4.14
N LYS A 67 -4.41 -10.04 4.19
CA LYS A 67 -5.24 -10.30 3.01
C LYS A 67 -6.71 -9.95 3.26
N VAL A 68 -7.37 -9.36 2.25
CA VAL A 68 -8.81 -9.07 2.27
C VAL A 68 -9.59 -10.26 1.71
N PHE A 69 -10.68 -10.60 2.37
CA PHE A 69 -11.67 -11.60 1.95
C PHE A 69 -13.02 -10.90 1.78
N ASN A 70 -13.30 -10.43 0.57
CA ASN A 70 -14.53 -9.70 0.26
C ASN A 70 -15.67 -10.66 -0.10
N VAL A 71 -16.65 -10.82 0.79
CA VAL A 71 -17.78 -11.77 0.57
C VAL A 71 -18.62 -11.39 -0.67
N GLY A 72 -18.57 -10.13 -1.09
CA GLY A 72 -19.20 -9.68 -2.34
C GLY A 72 -18.58 -10.30 -3.60
N GLU A 73 -17.27 -10.59 -3.61
CA GLU A 73 -16.57 -11.30 -4.69
C GLU A 73 -17.00 -12.76 -4.75
N TYR A 74 -17.00 -13.46 -3.61
CA TYR A 74 -17.51 -14.84 -3.51
C TYR A 74 -18.96 -14.96 -3.99
N ARG A 75 -19.81 -13.98 -3.67
CA ARG A 75 -21.19 -13.95 -4.16
C ARG A 75 -21.26 -13.75 -5.67
N ARG A 76 -20.45 -12.86 -6.25
CA ARG A 76 -20.45 -12.63 -7.71
C ARG A 76 -20.02 -13.89 -8.47
N GLU A 77 -19.02 -14.61 -7.95
CA GLU A 77 -18.61 -15.90 -8.51
C GLU A 77 -19.73 -16.94 -8.45
N ALA A 78 -20.42 -17.03 -7.31
CA ALA A 78 -21.48 -18.03 -7.12
C ALA A 78 -22.77 -17.76 -7.93
N VAL A 79 -23.15 -16.49 -8.11
CA VAL A 79 -24.45 -16.10 -8.72
C VAL A 79 -24.31 -15.68 -10.19
N LYS A 80 -23.07 -15.49 -10.68
CA LYS A 80 -22.68 -15.03 -12.03
C LYS A 80 -23.18 -13.64 -12.42
N GLN A 81 -24.49 -13.40 -12.44
CA GLN A 81 -25.08 -12.13 -12.86
C GLN A 81 -25.98 -11.56 -11.76
N TYR A 82 -25.74 -10.29 -11.41
CA TYR A 82 -26.63 -9.53 -10.55
C TYR A 82 -27.80 -8.97 -11.35
N SER A 83 -29.01 -9.02 -10.79
CA SER A 83 -30.21 -8.46 -11.42
C SER A 83 -30.70 -7.21 -10.68
N SER A 84 -31.05 -7.34 -9.40
CA SER A 84 -31.59 -6.23 -8.60
C SER A 84 -31.47 -6.46 -7.09
N TYR A 85 -31.82 -5.42 -6.32
CA TYR A 85 -31.83 -5.42 -4.86
C TYR A 85 -32.72 -6.50 -4.24
N ASN A 86 -33.64 -7.10 -5.02
CA ASN A 86 -34.48 -8.22 -4.58
C ASN A 86 -33.66 -9.42 -4.06
N PHE A 87 -32.44 -9.61 -4.55
CA PHE A 87 -31.51 -10.61 -4.03
C PHE A 87 -31.12 -10.35 -2.56
N PHE A 88 -31.15 -9.09 -2.12
CA PHE A 88 -30.73 -8.70 -0.78
C PHE A 88 -31.86 -8.61 0.24
N ARG A 89 -33.11 -8.78 -0.18
CA ARG A 89 -34.25 -8.72 0.73
C ARG A 89 -34.13 -9.75 1.86
N PRO A 90 -34.61 -9.43 3.07
CA PRO A 90 -34.54 -10.33 4.21
C PRO A 90 -35.48 -11.55 4.09
N ASP A 91 -36.57 -11.42 3.35
CA ASP A 91 -37.56 -12.49 3.08
C ASP A 91 -37.14 -13.42 1.93
N ASN A 92 -36.04 -13.15 1.25
CA ASN A 92 -35.50 -14.02 0.20
C ASN A 92 -34.65 -15.15 0.80
N GLU A 93 -35.30 -16.25 1.18
CA GLU A 93 -34.67 -17.41 1.84
C GLU A 93 -33.54 -18.03 1.01
N GLU A 94 -33.75 -18.18 -0.30
CA GLU A 94 -32.75 -18.75 -1.21
C GLU A 94 -31.50 -17.87 -1.25
N ALA A 95 -31.65 -16.56 -1.45
CA ALA A 95 -30.53 -15.63 -1.47
C ALA A 95 -29.87 -15.49 -0.09
N MET A 96 -30.61 -15.62 1.01
CA MET A 96 -30.05 -15.69 2.36
C MET A 96 -29.15 -16.92 2.53
N LYS A 97 -29.59 -18.09 2.04
CA LYS A 97 -28.80 -19.34 2.05
C LYS A 97 -27.52 -19.20 1.23
N VAL A 98 -27.61 -18.66 0.01
CA VAL A 98 -26.45 -18.41 -0.85
C VAL A 98 -25.47 -17.43 -0.20
N ARG A 99 -25.95 -16.30 0.35
CA ARG A 99 -25.09 -15.32 1.06
C ARG A 99 -24.41 -15.93 2.29
N LYS A 100 -25.09 -16.81 3.03
CA LYS A 100 -24.51 -17.54 4.17
C LYS A 100 -23.42 -18.50 3.70
N GLN A 101 -23.65 -19.25 2.62
CA GLN A 101 -22.65 -20.15 2.04
C GLN A 101 -21.40 -19.40 1.54
N CYS A 102 -21.57 -18.23 0.90
CA CYS A 102 -20.46 -17.38 0.47
C CYS A 102 -19.62 -16.90 1.66
N ALA A 103 -20.27 -16.49 2.76
CA ALA A 103 -19.57 -16.11 3.98
C ALA A 103 -18.77 -17.29 4.59
N LEU A 104 -19.36 -18.49 4.61
CA LEU A 104 -18.67 -19.70 5.08
C LEU A 104 -17.51 -20.11 4.17
N ALA A 105 -17.64 -19.93 2.85
CA ALA A 105 -16.56 -20.15 1.90
C ALA A 105 -15.38 -19.20 2.17
N ALA A 106 -15.65 -17.91 2.32
CA ALA A 106 -14.64 -16.93 2.66
C ALA A 106 -13.97 -17.26 4.02
N LEU A 107 -14.71 -17.71 5.04
CA LEU A 107 -14.12 -18.12 6.32
C LEU A 107 -13.22 -19.37 6.20
N ARG A 108 -13.53 -20.31 5.29
CA ARG A 108 -12.62 -21.44 5.01
C ARG A 108 -11.30 -20.96 4.44
N ASP A 109 -11.33 -19.97 3.55
CA ASP A 109 -10.13 -19.40 2.95
C ASP A 109 -9.35 -18.55 3.97
N VAL A 110 -10.05 -17.84 4.87
CA VAL A 110 -9.43 -17.17 6.03
C VAL A 110 -8.66 -18.19 6.88
N LYS A 111 -9.27 -19.34 7.19
CA LYS A 111 -8.61 -20.41 7.95
C LYS A 111 -7.36 -20.93 7.22
N SER A 112 -7.46 -21.17 5.90
CA SER A 112 -6.31 -21.61 5.10
C SER A 112 -5.17 -20.59 5.17
N TYR A 113 -5.50 -19.32 4.94
CA TYR A 113 -4.51 -18.25 4.90
C TYR A 113 -3.76 -18.08 6.23
N LEU A 114 -4.50 -18.00 7.34
CA LEU A 114 -3.91 -17.76 8.66
C LEU A 114 -3.19 -19.01 9.22
N ALA A 115 -3.71 -20.22 8.97
CA ALA A 115 -3.15 -21.43 9.56
C ALA A 115 -2.09 -22.13 8.69
N LYS A 116 -2.10 -21.92 7.36
CA LYS A 116 -1.27 -22.68 6.42
C LYS A 116 -0.38 -21.84 5.52
N GLU A 117 -0.78 -20.62 5.18
CA GLU A 117 -0.07 -19.77 4.21
C GLU A 117 0.85 -18.74 4.88
N GLY A 118 0.94 -18.72 6.21
CA GLY A 118 1.76 -17.78 6.97
C GLY A 118 1.14 -16.37 7.11
N GLY A 119 -0.16 -16.23 6.82
CA GLY A 119 -0.89 -14.99 7.04
C GLY A 119 -1.00 -14.62 8.52
N GLN A 120 -0.92 -13.33 8.85
CA GLN A 120 -1.08 -12.85 10.23
C GLN A 120 -2.42 -12.15 10.45
N ILE A 121 -2.94 -11.45 9.43
CA ILE A 121 -4.20 -10.71 9.51
C ILE A 121 -5.11 -11.06 8.33
N ALA A 122 -6.35 -11.43 8.62
CA ALA A 122 -7.38 -11.60 7.60
C ALA A 122 -8.46 -10.53 7.77
N VAL A 123 -8.67 -9.69 6.75
CA VAL A 123 -9.74 -8.69 6.75
C VAL A 123 -10.98 -9.26 6.09
N PHE A 124 -11.98 -9.58 6.91
CA PHE A 124 -13.25 -10.13 6.47
C PHE A 124 -14.23 -9.00 6.10
N ASP A 125 -14.25 -8.63 4.81
CA ASP A 125 -15.04 -7.51 4.28
C ASP A 125 -16.45 -7.96 3.86
N ALA A 126 -17.41 -7.71 4.75
CA ALA A 126 -18.85 -7.90 4.53
C ALA A 126 -19.66 -6.89 5.36
N THR A 127 -20.99 -6.92 5.25
CA THR A 127 -21.85 -6.03 6.06
C THR A 127 -21.85 -6.42 7.54
N ASN A 128 -21.93 -7.73 7.85
CA ASN A 128 -21.91 -8.28 9.22
C ASN A 128 -22.82 -7.52 10.22
N THR A 129 -23.96 -7.04 9.72
CA THR A 129 -24.86 -6.11 10.41
C THR A 129 -25.69 -6.77 11.52
N THR A 130 -25.83 -8.10 11.52
CA THR A 130 -26.61 -8.83 12.53
C THR A 130 -25.71 -9.44 13.61
N ARG A 131 -26.22 -9.51 14.86
CA ARG A 131 -25.52 -10.16 15.96
C ARG A 131 -25.28 -11.64 15.69
N GLU A 132 -26.27 -12.35 15.14
CA GLU A 132 -26.15 -13.77 14.76
C GLU A 132 -24.93 -14.01 13.87
N ARG A 133 -24.74 -13.18 12.83
CA ARG A 133 -23.59 -13.29 11.93
C ARG A 133 -22.27 -13.08 12.66
N ARG A 134 -22.19 -12.08 13.54
CA ARG A 134 -20.97 -11.78 14.31
C ARG A 134 -20.66 -12.89 15.32
N HIS A 135 -21.66 -13.48 15.97
CA HIS A 135 -21.48 -14.63 16.86
C HIS A 135 -20.93 -15.85 16.12
N MET A 136 -21.40 -16.11 14.89
CA MET A 136 -20.87 -17.18 14.04
C MET A 136 -19.38 -16.95 13.72
N ILE A 137 -18.99 -15.71 13.41
CA ILE A 137 -17.58 -15.36 13.14
C ILE A 137 -16.72 -15.46 14.41
N LEU A 138 -17.24 -15.04 15.57
CA LEU A 138 -16.57 -15.19 16.86
C LEU A 138 -16.34 -16.66 17.23
N HIS A 139 -17.34 -17.51 17.00
CA HIS A 139 -17.22 -18.94 17.22
C HIS A 139 -16.14 -19.54 16.31
N PHE A 140 -16.16 -19.22 15.01
CA PHE A 140 -15.10 -19.60 14.07
C PHE A 140 -13.71 -19.13 14.53
N ALA A 141 -13.56 -17.88 14.98
CA ALA A 141 -12.28 -17.38 15.45
C ALA A 141 -11.79 -18.15 16.69
N LYS A 142 -12.68 -18.38 17.67
CA LYS A 142 -12.38 -19.12 18.89
C LYS A 142 -11.97 -20.57 18.63
N GLU A 143 -12.67 -21.27 17.74
CA GLU A 143 -12.36 -22.67 17.37
C GLU A 143 -11.02 -22.85 16.66
N ASN A 144 -10.47 -21.77 16.10
CA ASN A 144 -9.20 -21.81 15.36
C ASN A 144 -8.09 -20.99 16.07
N ASP A 145 -8.29 -20.63 17.34
CA ASP A 145 -7.35 -19.84 18.15
C ASP A 145 -6.94 -18.49 17.50
N PHE A 146 -7.86 -17.88 16.75
CA PHE A 146 -7.69 -16.56 16.17
C PHE A 146 -8.28 -15.48 17.08
N LYS A 147 -7.63 -14.31 17.12
CA LYS A 147 -8.23 -13.09 17.69
C LYS A 147 -9.28 -12.54 16.74
N ALA A 148 -10.24 -11.79 17.27
CA ALA A 148 -11.23 -11.07 16.47
C ALA A 148 -11.22 -9.58 16.85
N PHE A 149 -11.07 -8.70 15.84
CA PHE A 149 -11.10 -7.25 16.02
C PHE A 149 -12.13 -6.63 15.07
N PHE A 150 -13.14 -5.95 15.60
CA PHE A 150 -14.23 -5.40 14.78
C PHE A 150 -13.95 -3.96 14.38
N ILE A 151 -14.18 -3.64 13.10
CA ILE A 151 -14.15 -2.27 12.59
C ILE A 151 -15.54 -1.97 12.02
N GLU A 152 -16.32 -1.18 12.76
CA GLU A 152 -17.63 -0.73 12.30
C GLU A 152 -17.55 0.67 11.73
N SER A 153 -18.06 0.87 10.51
CA SER A 153 -18.17 2.19 9.89
C SER A 153 -19.63 2.63 9.89
N VAL A 154 -19.91 3.72 10.59
CA VAL A 154 -21.22 4.35 10.71
C VAL A 154 -21.17 5.72 10.06
N CYS A 155 -22.09 5.98 9.14
CA CYS A 155 -22.24 7.26 8.46
C CYS A 155 -23.72 7.44 8.12
N ASP A 156 -24.30 8.48 8.71
CA ASP A 156 -25.70 8.84 8.54
C ASP A 156 -25.86 10.06 7.62
N ASP A 157 -24.76 10.68 7.18
CA ASP A 157 -24.76 11.78 6.21
C ASP A 157 -25.15 11.26 4.80
N PRO A 158 -26.32 11.66 4.25
CA PRO A 158 -26.77 11.19 2.95
C PRO A 158 -25.87 11.68 1.80
N THR A 159 -25.19 12.81 1.95
CA THR A 159 -24.27 13.38 0.95
C THR A 159 -23.05 12.48 0.78
N VAL A 160 -22.48 12.04 1.91
CA VAL A 160 -21.35 11.10 1.93
C VAL A 160 -21.77 9.76 1.33
N VAL A 161 -22.95 9.25 1.70
CA VAL A 161 -23.47 7.98 1.16
C VAL A 161 -23.65 8.07 -0.35
N ALA A 162 -24.25 9.15 -0.86
CA ALA A 162 -24.44 9.37 -2.29
C ALA A 162 -23.09 9.48 -3.03
N SER A 163 -22.14 10.25 -2.50
CA SER A 163 -20.79 10.37 -3.05
C SER A 163 -20.09 9.01 -3.14
N ASN A 164 -20.13 8.20 -2.07
CA ASN A 164 -19.56 6.86 -2.06
C ASN A 164 -20.22 5.92 -3.10
N ILE A 165 -21.53 6.05 -3.34
CA ILE A 165 -22.22 5.23 -4.35
C ILE A 165 -21.74 5.62 -5.75
N MET A 166 -21.69 6.93 -6.02
CA MET A 166 -21.26 7.47 -7.32
C MET A 166 -19.80 7.16 -7.64
N GLU A 167 -18.91 7.21 -6.66
CA GLU A 167 -17.48 7.01 -6.93
C GLU A 167 -17.15 5.53 -7.18
N VAL A 168 -17.72 4.61 -6.38
CA VAL A 168 -17.21 3.22 -6.33
C VAL A 168 -18.24 2.13 -6.50
N LYS A 169 -19.55 2.43 -6.47
CA LYS A 169 -20.60 1.40 -6.53
C LYS A 169 -21.26 1.31 -7.88
N ILE A 170 -21.50 2.44 -8.55
CA ILE A 170 -22.04 2.42 -9.92
C ILE A 170 -21.04 1.83 -10.93
N SER A 171 -19.72 1.92 -10.66
CA SER A 171 -18.65 1.30 -11.45
C SER A 171 -18.38 -0.17 -11.08
N SER A 172 -19.17 -0.75 -10.15
CA SER A 172 -19.07 -2.15 -9.77
C SER A 172 -19.51 -3.07 -10.91
N PRO A 173 -18.92 -4.27 -11.07
CA PRO A 173 -19.40 -5.28 -12.01
C PRO A 173 -20.86 -5.68 -11.83
N ASP A 174 -21.44 -5.44 -10.65
CA ASP A 174 -22.86 -5.66 -10.38
C ASP A 174 -23.76 -4.76 -11.27
N TYR A 175 -23.30 -3.57 -11.68
CA TYR A 175 -24.10 -2.56 -12.39
C TYR A 175 -23.61 -2.32 -13.82
N LYS A 176 -22.85 -3.26 -14.40
CA LYS A 176 -22.29 -3.14 -15.76
C LYS A 176 -23.35 -2.89 -16.86
N ASP A 177 -24.57 -3.39 -16.63
CA ASP A 177 -25.70 -3.31 -17.58
C ASP A 177 -26.72 -2.23 -17.18
N CYS A 178 -26.40 -1.36 -16.21
CA CYS A 178 -27.29 -0.32 -15.70
C CYS A 178 -26.72 1.07 -15.99
N ASN A 179 -27.60 2.06 -16.21
CA ASN A 179 -27.17 3.45 -16.19
C ASN A 179 -26.99 3.97 -14.74
N SER A 180 -26.34 5.12 -14.57
CA SER A 180 -26.04 5.68 -13.24
C SER A 180 -27.27 5.94 -12.37
N ALA A 181 -28.40 6.33 -12.97
CA ALA A 181 -29.62 6.65 -12.23
C ALA A 181 -30.29 5.36 -11.71
N GLU A 182 -30.41 4.35 -12.55
CA GLU A 182 -30.93 3.02 -12.17
C GLU A 182 -30.04 2.33 -11.14
N ALA A 183 -28.72 2.39 -11.32
CA ALA A 183 -27.76 1.82 -10.39
C ALA A 183 -27.84 2.51 -9.01
N MET A 184 -28.00 3.83 -8.97
CA MET A 184 -28.20 4.59 -7.73
C MET A 184 -29.49 4.19 -7.01
N ASP A 185 -30.62 4.15 -7.73
CA ASP A 185 -31.92 3.77 -7.16
C ASP A 185 -31.90 2.32 -6.61
N ASP A 186 -31.38 1.37 -7.38
CA ASP A 186 -31.22 -0.02 -6.94
C ASP A 186 -30.31 -0.11 -5.70
N PHE A 187 -29.20 0.64 -5.67
CA PHE A 187 -28.28 0.59 -4.53
C PHE A 187 -28.89 1.20 -3.26
N MET A 188 -29.71 2.24 -3.38
CA MET A 188 -30.44 2.82 -2.26
C MET A 188 -31.47 1.82 -1.70
N LYS A 189 -32.23 1.13 -2.57
CA LYS A 189 -33.15 0.05 -2.15
C LYS A 189 -32.42 -1.15 -1.56
N ARG A 190 -31.20 -1.43 -2.04
CA ARG A 190 -30.33 -2.45 -1.45
C ARG A 190 -29.89 -2.05 -0.04
N ILE A 191 -29.61 -0.78 0.23
CA ILE A 191 -29.26 -0.29 1.58
C ILE A 191 -30.44 -0.51 2.53
N SER A 192 -31.66 -0.13 2.14
CA SER A 192 -32.85 -0.25 3.00
C SER A 192 -33.17 -1.70 3.40
N CYS A 193 -32.83 -2.68 2.55
CA CYS A 193 -32.93 -4.10 2.89
C CYS A 193 -32.11 -4.50 4.13
N TYR A 194 -30.98 -3.81 4.41
CA TYR A 194 -30.14 -4.09 5.56
C TYR A 194 -30.53 -3.31 6.81
N GLU A 195 -31.21 -2.16 6.67
CA GLU A 195 -31.55 -1.28 7.80
C GLU A 195 -32.46 -1.96 8.81
N ALA A 196 -33.48 -2.70 8.34
CA ALA A 196 -34.46 -3.37 9.21
C ALA A 196 -33.85 -4.40 10.17
N SER A 197 -32.71 -4.99 9.81
CA SER A 197 -32.04 -6.03 10.60
C SER A 197 -30.69 -5.58 11.18
N TYR A 198 -30.32 -4.31 10.98
CA TYR A 198 -29.04 -3.80 11.44
C TYR A 198 -29.03 -3.62 12.95
N GLN A 199 -28.12 -4.34 13.61
CA GLN A 199 -27.84 -4.24 15.02
C GLN A 199 -26.41 -3.71 15.17
N PRO A 200 -26.22 -2.38 15.32
CA PRO A 200 -24.89 -1.79 15.50
C PRO A 200 -24.14 -2.41 16.69
N LEU A 201 -22.82 -2.28 16.72
CA LEU A 201 -22.06 -2.68 17.90
C LEU A 201 -22.42 -1.79 19.10
N ASP A 202 -22.64 -2.44 20.24
CA ASP A 202 -23.07 -1.85 21.51
C ASP A 202 -22.06 -2.17 22.62
N PRO A 203 -20.94 -1.43 22.69
CA PRO A 203 -19.86 -1.68 23.65
C PRO A 203 -20.25 -1.41 25.11
N ASP A 204 -21.36 -0.70 25.36
CA ASP A 204 -21.83 -0.44 26.72
C ASP A 204 -22.55 -1.66 27.32
N LYS A 205 -23.20 -2.47 26.46
CA LYS A 205 -24.00 -3.62 26.88
C LYS A 205 -23.58 -4.91 26.17
N CYS A 206 -24.13 -5.17 24.98
CA CYS A 206 -24.10 -6.50 24.37
C CYS A 206 -22.72 -6.90 23.84
N ASP A 207 -21.90 -5.93 23.46
CA ASP A 207 -20.60 -6.12 22.82
C ASP A 207 -19.45 -5.61 23.73
N ARG A 208 -19.68 -5.48 25.05
CA ARG A 208 -18.73 -4.93 26.04
C ARG A 208 -17.39 -5.65 26.09
N ASP A 209 -17.40 -6.95 25.84
CA ASP A 209 -16.20 -7.79 25.90
C ASP A 209 -15.49 -7.95 24.55
N LEU A 210 -16.02 -7.32 23.49
CA LEU A 210 -15.43 -7.37 22.15
C LEU A 210 -14.38 -6.28 21.96
N SER A 211 -13.27 -6.64 21.32
CA SER A 211 -12.26 -5.71 20.84
C SER A 211 -12.74 -5.06 19.54
N LEU A 212 -12.97 -3.75 19.57
CA LEU A 212 -13.58 -3.05 18.44
C LEU A 212 -13.16 -1.58 18.33
N ILE A 213 -13.33 -1.05 17.13
CA ILE A 213 -13.37 0.38 16.83
C ILE A 213 -14.61 0.71 16.00
N LYS A 214 -15.35 1.72 16.44
CA LYS A 214 -16.46 2.34 15.70
C LYS A 214 -15.95 3.64 15.08
N VAL A 215 -15.91 3.71 13.75
CA VAL A 215 -15.57 4.90 12.98
C VAL A 215 -16.87 5.60 12.59
N ILE A 216 -17.07 6.83 13.08
CA ILE A 216 -18.33 7.56 12.97
C ILE A 216 -18.11 8.82 12.13
N ASP A 217 -18.99 9.02 11.15
CA ASP A 217 -19.00 10.16 10.23
C ASP A 217 -17.63 10.40 9.58
N VAL A 218 -17.12 9.35 8.92
CA VAL A 218 -15.89 9.40 8.11
C VAL A 218 -14.67 9.83 8.93
N GLY A 219 -14.59 9.36 10.17
CA GLY A 219 -13.45 9.62 11.07
C GLY A 219 -13.59 10.89 11.91
N ARG A 220 -14.77 11.52 11.93
CA ARG A 220 -15.03 12.65 12.83
C ARG A 220 -15.00 12.24 14.31
N ARG A 221 -15.44 11.01 14.61
CA ARG A 221 -15.43 10.45 15.97
C ARG A 221 -15.11 8.97 15.95
N PHE A 222 -14.43 8.53 17.00
CA PHE A 222 -14.08 7.12 17.21
C PHE A 222 -14.58 6.65 18.57
N LEU A 223 -15.04 5.40 18.63
CA LEU A 223 -15.25 4.67 19.88
C LEU A 223 -14.38 3.43 19.83
N VAL A 224 -13.43 3.32 20.75
CA VAL A 224 -12.50 2.19 20.83
C VAL A 224 -12.78 1.41 22.11
N ASN A 225 -12.88 0.09 22.03
CA ASN A 225 -13.12 -0.79 23.18
C ASN A 225 -12.12 -1.95 23.19
N ARG A 226 -11.55 -2.24 24.37
CA ARG A 226 -10.70 -3.41 24.68
C ARG A 226 -9.63 -3.75 23.62
N VAL A 227 -8.71 -2.83 23.34
CA VAL A 227 -7.52 -3.14 22.52
C VAL A 227 -6.67 -4.20 23.23
N GLN A 228 -6.36 -5.31 22.55
CA GLN A 228 -5.70 -6.49 23.15
C GLN A 228 -4.18 -6.50 22.96
N ASP A 229 -3.68 -5.88 21.90
CA ASP A 229 -2.27 -5.95 21.53
C ASP A 229 -1.79 -4.75 20.71
N HIS A 230 -0.49 -4.73 20.41
CA HIS A 230 0.15 -3.69 19.64
C HIS A 230 -0.43 -3.56 18.21
N ILE A 231 -0.82 -4.66 17.56
CA ILE A 231 -1.29 -4.59 16.18
C ILE A 231 -2.68 -3.93 16.11
N GLN A 232 -3.57 -4.23 17.06
CA GLN A 232 -4.85 -3.53 17.20
C GLN A 232 -4.65 -2.05 17.53
N SER A 233 -3.70 -1.72 18.41
CA SER A 233 -3.36 -0.32 18.72
C SER A 233 -2.87 0.43 17.49
N ARG A 234 -2.04 -0.21 16.65
CA ARG A 234 -1.52 0.37 15.40
C ARG A 234 -2.62 0.56 14.36
N ILE A 235 -3.55 -0.38 14.25
CA ILE A 235 -4.73 -0.25 13.38
C ILE A 235 -5.58 0.94 13.83
N VAL A 236 -5.85 1.08 15.13
CA VAL A 236 -6.60 2.24 15.67
C VAL A 236 -5.89 3.54 15.31
N TYR A 237 -4.58 3.63 15.58
CA TYR A 237 -3.77 4.80 15.25
C TYR A 237 -3.82 5.14 13.75
N TYR A 238 -3.71 4.14 12.87
CA TYR A 238 -3.81 4.33 11.43
C TYR A 238 -5.18 4.89 11.02
N LEU A 239 -6.26 4.31 11.52
CA LEU A 239 -7.63 4.73 11.20
C LEU A 239 -7.94 6.16 11.67
N MET A 240 -7.30 6.62 12.74
CA MET A 240 -7.43 7.98 13.25
C MET A 240 -6.70 9.03 12.41
N ASN A 241 -5.73 8.63 11.58
CA ASN A 241 -4.93 9.55 10.76
C ASN A 241 -5.33 9.58 9.28
N ILE A 242 -6.09 8.60 8.79
CA ILE A 242 -6.58 8.61 7.41
C ILE A 242 -7.80 9.53 7.24
N HIS A 243 -7.90 10.18 6.09
CA HIS A 243 -9.10 10.87 5.64
C HIS A 243 -9.39 10.60 4.17
N VAL A 244 -10.63 10.87 3.76
CA VAL A 244 -11.13 10.65 2.39
C VAL A 244 -11.17 11.91 1.53
N GLN A 245 -10.83 13.08 2.09
CA GLN A 245 -10.85 14.32 1.33
C GLN A 245 -9.91 14.25 0.13
N PRO A 246 -10.35 14.72 -1.06
CA PRO A 246 -9.53 14.73 -2.26
C PRO A 246 -8.33 15.65 -2.08
N ARG A 247 -7.17 15.18 -2.53
CA ARG A 247 -5.87 15.85 -2.37
C ARG A 247 -4.87 15.33 -3.38
N THR A 248 -3.73 16.00 -3.51
CA THR A 248 -2.65 15.55 -4.38
C THR A 248 -1.33 15.45 -3.63
N ILE A 249 -0.63 14.33 -3.79
CA ILE A 249 0.72 14.12 -3.27
C ILE A 249 1.68 14.15 -4.44
N TYR A 250 2.73 14.95 -4.35
CA TYR A 250 3.80 15.03 -5.35
C TYR A 250 5.07 14.43 -4.76
N LEU A 251 5.65 13.47 -5.45
CA LEU A 251 6.93 12.87 -5.07
C LEU A 251 7.94 13.18 -6.16
N CYS A 252 9.10 13.74 -5.79
CA CYS A 252 10.24 13.82 -6.68
C CYS A 252 11.54 13.62 -5.91
N ARG A 253 12.61 13.37 -6.66
CA ARG A 253 13.95 13.38 -6.09
C ARG A 253 14.47 14.80 -5.99
N HIS A 254 15.57 14.98 -5.26
CA HIS A 254 16.44 16.14 -5.45
C HIS A 254 16.82 16.31 -6.93
N GLY A 255 17.16 17.55 -7.33
CA GLY A 255 17.85 17.76 -8.61
C GLY A 255 19.17 17.01 -8.66
N GLU A 256 19.66 16.67 -9.85
CA GLU A 256 20.94 15.99 -10.04
C GLU A 256 22.05 16.63 -9.18
N ASN A 257 22.80 15.82 -8.43
CA ASN A 257 23.92 16.27 -7.59
C ASN A 257 25.28 15.82 -8.16
N GLU A 258 26.37 16.31 -7.57
CA GLU A 258 27.72 15.98 -8.03
C GLU A 258 28.05 14.49 -7.92
N HIS A 259 27.58 13.80 -6.87
CA HIS A 259 27.76 12.34 -6.76
C HIS A 259 27.04 11.56 -7.85
N ASN A 260 25.87 12.02 -8.31
CA ASN A 260 25.18 11.39 -9.44
C ASN A 260 26.04 11.45 -10.70
N LEU A 261 26.69 12.58 -10.99
CA LEU A 261 27.58 12.73 -12.14
C LEU A 261 28.76 11.75 -12.09
N GLN A 262 29.26 11.49 -10.88
CA GLN A 262 30.39 10.59 -10.63
C GLN A 262 29.97 9.12 -10.47
N GLY A 263 28.68 8.81 -10.48
CA GLY A 263 28.17 7.46 -10.22
C GLY A 263 28.37 6.97 -8.77
N ARG A 264 28.60 7.89 -7.81
CA ARG A 264 28.79 7.61 -6.38
C ARG A 264 27.44 7.52 -5.66
N ILE A 265 27.34 6.61 -4.68
CA ILE A 265 26.15 6.47 -3.82
C ILE A 265 26.34 7.21 -2.50
N GLY A 266 25.24 7.56 -1.82
CA GLY A 266 25.30 8.22 -0.51
C GLY A 266 25.93 9.62 -0.53
N GLY A 267 26.47 10.02 0.62
CA GLY A 267 27.09 11.32 0.87
C GLY A 267 26.12 12.50 0.93
N ASP A 268 26.68 13.71 1.04
CA ASP A 268 25.91 14.97 1.18
C ASP A 268 26.31 16.04 0.15
N SER A 269 26.52 15.60 -1.10
CA SER A 269 26.93 16.50 -2.19
C SER A 269 25.82 17.48 -2.61
N GLY A 270 26.24 18.66 -3.08
CA GLY A 270 25.33 19.71 -3.57
C GLY A 270 24.83 19.46 -5.00
N LEU A 271 23.84 20.25 -5.42
CA LEU A 271 23.28 20.21 -6.77
C LEU A 271 24.31 20.55 -7.85
N SER A 272 24.27 19.78 -8.94
CA SER A 272 24.96 20.10 -10.19
C SER A 272 24.34 21.32 -10.88
N SER A 273 24.96 21.79 -11.96
CA SER A 273 24.37 22.86 -12.79
C SER A 273 23.00 22.46 -13.36
N ARG A 274 22.79 21.18 -13.70
CA ARG A 274 21.51 20.64 -14.18
C ARG A 274 20.52 20.48 -13.03
N GLY A 275 20.97 20.04 -11.84
CA GLY A 275 20.13 19.99 -10.65
C GLY A 275 19.53 21.34 -10.26
N LYS A 276 20.32 22.43 -10.38
CA LYS A 276 19.83 23.80 -10.18
C LYS A 276 18.78 24.22 -11.21
N LYS A 277 18.96 23.85 -12.48
CA LYS A 277 17.95 24.08 -13.54
C LYS A 277 16.65 23.33 -13.25
N PHE A 278 16.74 22.09 -12.77
CA PHE A 278 15.57 21.33 -12.33
C PHE A 278 14.85 22.01 -11.17
N ALA A 279 15.58 22.51 -10.16
CA ALA A 279 14.97 23.21 -9.04
C ALA A 279 14.15 24.44 -9.50
N SER A 280 14.67 25.22 -10.45
CA SER A 280 13.91 26.32 -11.08
C SER A 280 12.70 25.81 -11.88
N ALA A 281 12.83 24.72 -12.63
CA ALA A 281 11.72 24.13 -13.38
C ALA A 281 10.63 23.57 -12.45
N LEU A 282 11.02 23.00 -11.31
CA LEU A 282 10.10 22.53 -10.26
C LEU A 282 9.33 23.68 -9.62
N SER A 283 9.99 24.82 -9.37
CA SER A 283 9.32 26.04 -8.89
C SER A 283 8.24 26.49 -9.86
N LYS A 284 8.56 26.57 -11.16
CA LYS A 284 7.58 26.91 -12.21
C LYS A 284 6.43 25.89 -12.27
N PHE A 285 6.74 24.60 -12.23
CA PHE A 285 5.72 23.55 -12.21
C PHE A 285 4.76 23.70 -11.02
N VAL A 286 5.29 23.92 -9.82
CA VAL A 286 4.49 24.11 -8.59
C VAL A 286 3.58 25.34 -8.71
N GLU A 287 4.10 26.45 -9.25
CA GLU A 287 3.31 27.67 -9.50
C GLU A 287 2.15 27.40 -10.49
N GLU A 288 2.42 26.65 -11.57
CA GLU A 288 1.41 26.27 -12.57
C GLU A 288 0.34 25.31 -12.03
N GLN A 289 0.64 24.50 -11.00
CA GLN A 289 -0.38 23.67 -10.35
C GLN A 289 -1.39 24.50 -9.53
N ASN A 290 -1.06 25.75 -9.18
CA ASN A 290 -1.92 26.69 -8.43
C ASN A 290 -2.58 26.06 -7.20
N LEU A 291 -1.78 25.35 -6.39
CA LEU A 291 -2.26 24.61 -5.23
C LEU A 291 -2.41 25.53 -4.03
N LYS A 292 -3.54 25.38 -3.33
CA LYS A 292 -3.73 26.00 -2.02
C LYS A 292 -2.98 25.20 -0.95
N ASP A 293 -2.32 25.91 -0.03
CA ASP A 293 -1.72 25.39 1.20
C ASP A 293 -0.76 24.19 0.98
N LEU A 294 0.07 24.24 -0.09
CA LEU A 294 1.05 23.20 -0.38
C LEU A 294 2.11 23.10 0.74
N ARG A 295 2.20 21.94 1.37
CA ARG A 295 3.29 21.59 2.28
C ARG A 295 4.48 21.03 1.48
N VAL A 296 5.69 21.45 1.83
CA VAL A 296 6.92 20.95 1.20
C VAL A 296 7.79 20.26 2.24
N TRP A 297 8.16 19.01 1.99
CA TRP A 297 9.04 18.23 2.86
C TRP A 297 10.33 17.85 2.14
N THR A 298 11.43 17.92 2.88
CA THR A 298 12.75 17.54 2.40
C THR A 298 13.41 16.54 3.35
N SER A 299 14.47 15.90 2.88
CA SER A 299 15.45 15.28 3.79
C SER A 299 16.32 16.35 4.46
N GLN A 300 17.19 15.94 5.38
CA GLN A 300 18.23 16.82 5.94
C GLN A 300 19.47 16.93 5.04
N LEU A 301 19.49 16.23 3.90
CA LEU A 301 20.62 16.27 2.95
C LEU A 301 20.51 17.46 2.00
N LYS A 302 21.67 18.06 1.74
CA LYS A 302 21.89 19.33 1.03
C LYS A 302 21.18 19.41 -0.31
N SER A 303 21.22 18.35 -1.11
CA SER A 303 20.63 18.34 -2.45
C SER A 303 19.10 18.57 -2.42
N THR A 304 18.39 17.95 -1.47
CA THR A 304 16.93 18.13 -1.34
C THR A 304 16.59 19.53 -0.82
N ILE A 305 17.39 20.05 0.11
CA ILE A 305 17.21 21.39 0.69
C ILE A 305 17.42 22.46 -0.39
N GLN A 306 18.53 22.38 -1.14
CA GLN A 306 18.80 23.29 -2.25
C GLN A 306 17.72 23.25 -3.34
N THR A 307 17.09 22.09 -3.55
CA THR A 307 15.97 21.96 -4.49
C THR A 307 14.74 22.70 -3.95
N ALA A 308 14.43 22.58 -2.67
CA ALA A 308 13.30 23.26 -2.03
C ALA A 308 13.48 24.79 -1.93
N GLU A 309 14.71 25.26 -1.68
CA GLU A 309 15.03 26.71 -1.63
C GLU A 309 14.61 27.46 -2.89
N ALA A 310 14.71 26.82 -4.06
CA ALA A 310 14.29 27.42 -5.33
C ALA A 310 12.77 27.68 -5.41
N LEU A 311 11.97 26.94 -4.63
CA LEU A 311 10.50 27.06 -4.63
C LEU A 311 10.01 28.35 -3.97
N ARG A 312 10.83 28.97 -3.09
CA ARG A 312 10.44 30.14 -2.29
C ARG A 312 9.17 29.90 -1.45
N LEU A 313 9.00 28.66 -0.99
CA LEU A 313 7.94 28.22 -0.08
C LEU A 313 8.57 27.70 1.23
N PRO A 314 7.86 27.81 2.37
CA PRO A 314 8.32 27.16 3.60
C PRO A 314 8.38 25.65 3.41
N TYR A 315 9.44 25.03 3.93
CA TYR A 315 9.62 23.58 3.88
C TYR A 315 10.07 23.03 5.24
N GLU A 316 9.74 21.77 5.49
CA GLU A 316 10.08 21.05 6.72
C GLU A 316 11.09 19.94 6.42
N GLN A 317 12.15 19.85 7.22
CA GLN A 317 13.22 18.87 7.03
C GLN A 317 13.00 17.65 7.93
N TRP A 318 12.97 16.46 7.32
CA TRP A 318 12.77 15.20 8.02
C TRP A 318 14.02 14.33 7.89
N LYS A 319 14.68 14.00 9.01
CA LYS A 319 15.78 13.02 9.00
C LYS A 319 15.34 11.66 8.46
N ALA A 320 14.08 11.30 8.70
CA ALA A 320 13.45 10.09 8.18
C ALA A 320 13.37 10.06 6.64
N LEU A 321 13.54 11.19 5.95
CA LEU A 321 13.61 11.26 4.49
C LEU A 321 15.04 11.21 3.92
N ASN A 322 16.09 11.10 4.75
CA ASN A 322 17.46 10.89 4.26
C ASN A 322 17.55 9.59 3.44
N GLU A 323 18.44 9.57 2.44
CA GLU A 323 18.67 8.37 1.61
C GLU A 323 19.05 7.15 2.47
N ILE A 324 18.90 5.96 1.89
CA ILE A 324 19.41 4.72 2.50
C ILE A 324 20.89 4.87 2.86
N ASP A 325 21.23 4.56 4.11
CA ASP A 325 22.61 4.56 4.58
C ASP A 325 23.36 3.33 4.01
N ALA A 326 24.36 3.57 3.16
CA ALA A 326 25.18 2.51 2.58
C ALA A 326 26.32 2.04 3.50
N GLY A 327 26.42 2.56 4.73
CA GLY A 327 27.40 2.20 5.73
C GLY A 327 28.83 2.35 5.22
N VAL A 328 29.62 1.28 5.29
CA VAL A 328 31.00 1.27 4.77
C VAL A 328 31.12 1.51 3.25
N CYS A 329 29.99 1.47 2.52
CA CYS A 329 29.91 1.72 1.09
C CYS A 329 29.44 3.14 0.72
N GLU A 330 29.27 4.03 1.70
CA GLU A 330 29.01 5.45 1.44
C GLU A 330 30.10 6.07 0.56
N GLU A 331 29.70 6.98 -0.31
CA GLU A 331 30.57 7.73 -1.25
C GLU A 331 31.28 6.88 -2.32
N LEU A 332 31.09 5.55 -2.37
CA LEU A 332 31.67 4.69 -3.40
C LEU A 332 30.82 4.65 -4.68
N THR A 333 31.45 4.34 -5.81
CA THR A 333 30.74 3.90 -7.02
C THR A 333 30.35 2.42 -6.91
N TYR A 334 29.37 1.99 -7.70
CA TYR A 334 29.02 0.56 -7.75
C TYR A 334 30.16 -0.33 -8.26
N GLU A 335 31.07 0.21 -9.08
CA GLU A 335 32.26 -0.53 -9.55
C GLU A 335 33.26 -0.70 -8.41
N GLU A 336 33.56 0.37 -7.67
CA GLU A 336 34.39 0.31 -6.47
C GLU A 336 33.83 -0.67 -5.43
N ILE A 337 32.50 -0.71 -5.24
CA ILE A 337 31.85 -1.68 -4.33
C ILE A 337 32.03 -3.11 -4.85
N ARG A 338 31.84 -3.36 -6.14
CA ARG A 338 32.02 -4.69 -6.73
C ARG A 338 33.46 -5.18 -6.56
N ASP A 339 34.42 -4.29 -6.74
CA ASP A 339 35.84 -4.65 -6.74
C ASP A 339 36.39 -4.75 -5.29
N THR A 340 35.90 -3.92 -4.36
CA THR A 340 36.33 -3.89 -2.95
C THR A 340 35.55 -4.90 -2.08
N TYR A 341 34.24 -5.05 -2.33
CA TYR A 341 33.33 -5.89 -1.56
C TYR A 341 32.50 -6.82 -2.47
N PRO A 342 33.16 -7.76 -3.21
CA PRO A 342 32.49 -8.58 -4.21
C PRO A 342 31.37 -9.46 -3.65
N GLU A 343 31.54 -10.02 -2.44
CA GLU A 343 30.50 -10.82 -1.79
C GLU A 343 29.27 -9.97 -1.45
N GLU A 344 29.46 -8.77 -0.89
CA GLU A 344 28.38 -7.85 -0.54
C GLU A 344 27.61 -7.37 -1.79
N TYR A 345 28.33 -7.07 -2.88
CA TYR A 345 27.71 -6.73 -4.16
C TYR A 345 26.78 -7.85 -4.65
N ALA A 346 27.25 -9.11 -4.62
CA ALA A 346 26.47 -10.26 -5.06
C ALA A 346 25.27 -10.54 -4.15
N LEU A 347 25.45 -10.49 -2.83
CA LEU A 347 24.37 -10.67 -1.84
C LEU A 347 23.26 -9.65 -2.03
N ARG A 348 23.62 -8.39 -2.32
CA ARG A 348 22.65 -7.32 -2.57
C ARG A 348 21.88 -7.50 -3.87
N GLU A 349 22.49 -8.01 -4.93
CA GLU A 349 21.78 -8.29 -6.18
C GLU A 349 20.77 -9.43 -6.02
N GLN A 350 21.11 -10.45 -5.23
CA GLN A 350 20.26 -11.61 -4.97
C GLN A 350 19.04 -11.27 -4.12
N ASP A 351 19.22 -10.50 -3.05
CA ASP A 351 18.15 -10.16 -2.10
C ASP A 351 18.17 -8.68 -1.71
N LYS A 352 17.86 -7.82 -2.69
CA LYS A 352 17.99 -6.36 -2.55
C LYS A 352 17.08 -5.72 -1.50
N TYR A 353 15.97 -6.36 -1.14
CA TYR A 353 15.05 -5.82 -0.14
C TYR A 353 15.56 -6.06 1.28
N TYR A 354 15.96 -7.31 1.59
CA TYR A 354 16.42 -7.69 2.94
C TYR A 354 17.91 -7.47 3.16
N TYR A 355 18.71 -7.32 2.09
CA TYR A 355 20.13 -7.01 2.22
C TYR A 355 20.34 -5.72 2.99
N ARG A 356 21.15 -5.81 4.05
CA ARG A 356 21.63 -4.68 4.85
C ARG A 356 23.10 -4.45 4.54
N TYR A 357 23.43 -3.20 4.18
CA TYR A 357 24.83 -2.79 4.07
C TYR A 357 25.56 -2.98 5.40
N PRO A 358 26.85 -3.38 5.42
CA PRO A 358 27.63 -3.42 6.65
C PRO A 358 27.63 -2.03 7.30
N THR A 359 27.22 -1.98 8.57
CA THR A 359 27.00 -0.74 9.36
C THR A 359 25.98 0.25 8.77
N GLY A 360 25.16 -0.17 7.81
CA GLY A 360 24.16 0.65 7.14
C GLY A 360 22.74 0.07 7.21
N GLU A 361 21.91 0.42 6.23
CA GLU A 361 20.48 0.11 6.17
C GLU A 361 20.14 -0.90 5.05
N SER A 362 18.98 -1.52 5.19
CA SER A 362 18.25 -2.25 4.14
C SER A 362 16.98 -1.49 3.72
N TYR A 363 16.30 -1.92 2.65
CA TYR A 363 14.97 -1.38 2.32
C TYR A 363 13.93 -1.70 3.42
N GLN A 364 14.10 -2.82 4.12
CA GLN A 364 13.28 -3.15 5.29
C GLN A 364 13.45 -2.11 6.42
N ASP A 365 14.69 -1.65 6.66
CA ASP A 365 14.96 -0.60 7.66
C ASP A 365 14.35 0.74 7.24
N LEU A 366 14.46 1.09 5.94
CA LEU A 366 13.82 2.28 5.39
C LEU A 366 12.32 2.30 5.62
N VAL A 367 11.62 1.19 5.40
CA VAL A 367 10.17 1.08 5.64
C VAL A 367 9.83 1.41 7.09
N GLN A 368 10.58 0.85 8.06
CA GLN A 368 10.35 1.14 9.48
C GLN A 368 10.61 2.63 9.80
N ARG A 369 11.68 3.21 9.24
CA ARG A 369 12.02 4.63 9.41
C ARG A 369 11.02 5.58 8.75
N LEU A 370 10.42 5.18 7.64
CA LEU A 370 9.48 5.99 6.86
C LEU A 370 8.03 5.88 7.34
N GLU A 371 7.73 4.96 8.25
CA GLU A 371 6.37 4.80 8.76
C GLU A 371 5.78 6.12 9.31
N PRO A 372 6.47 6.91 10.16
CA PRO A 372 5.93 8.19 10.63
C PRO A 372 5.66 9.17 9.49
N VAL A 373 6.45 9.13 8.42
CA VAL A 373 6.23 9.96 7.22
C VAL A 373 4.95 9.53 6.49
N ILE A 374 4.69 8.22 6.38
CA ILE A 374 3.44 7.72 5.79
C ILE A 374 2.24 8.12 6.64
N MET A 375 2.33 8.04 7.98
CA MET A 375 1.24 8.45 8.88
C MET A 375 0.92 9.94 8.71
N GLU A 376 1.94 10.78 8.65
CA GLU A 376 1.75 12.21 8.45
C GLU A 376 1.27 12.51 7.02
N LEU A 377 1.78 11.82 5.99
CA LEU A 377 1.25 11.93 4.63
C LEU A 377 -0.22 11.59 4.60
N GLU A 378 -0.67 10.55 5.31
CA GLU A 378 -2.08 10.18 5.36
C GLU A 378 -2.99 11.22 6.01
N ARG A 379 -2.43 12.13 6.83
CA ARG A 379 -3.14 13.19 7.55
C ARG A 379 -3.21 14.51 6.78
N GLN A 380 -2.26 14.77 5.89
CA GLN A 380 -2.10 16.05 5.18
C GLN A 380 -2.92 16.15 3.89
N GLU A 381 -3.16 17.35 3.38
CA GLU A 381 -3.78 17.53 2.06
C GLU A 381 -2.74 17.52 0.93
N ASN A 382 -2.41 18.69 0.38
CA ASN A 382 -1.46 18.82 -0.71
C ASN A 382 -0.03 18.82 -0.16
N VAL A 383 0.77 17.84 -0.55
CA VAL A 383 2.16 17.70 -0.09
C VAL A 383 3.10 17.44 -1.26
N LEU A 384 4.23 18.15 -1.30
CA LEU A 384 5.38 17.86 -2.14
C LEU A 384 6.50 17.27 -1.28
N VAL A 385 6.95 16.07 -1.59
CA VAL A 385 8.08 15.40 -0.92
C VAL A 385 9.27 15.36 -1.88
N ILE A 386 10.34 16.06 -1.52
CA ILE A 386 11.62 16.08 -2.25
C ILE A 386 12.60 15.18 -1.50
N CYS A 387 12.89 14.01 -2.05
CA CYS A 387 13.67 12.98 -1.36
C CYS A 387 14.71 12.32 -2.29
N HIS A 388 14.98 11.03 -2.09
CA HIS A 388 16.05 10.29 -2.74
C HIS A 388 15.54 9.01 -3.39
N GLN A 389 16.40 8.28 -4.10
CA GLN A 389 15.95 7.16 -4.93
C GLN A 389 15.39 6.00 -4.11
N ALA A 390 16.05 5.54 -3.04
CA ALA A 390 15.54 4.42 -2.26
C ALA A 390 14.34 4.81 -1.39
N VAL A 391 14.38 6.01 -0.82
CA VAL A 391 13.23 6.59 -0.08
C VAL A 391 11.99 6.72 -0.96
N LEU A 392 12.12 7.31 -2.16
CA LEU A 392 10.98 7.51 -3.06
C LEU A 392 10.37 6.19 -3.50
N ARG A 393 11.19 5.16 -3.75
CA ARG A 393 10.72 3.80 -4.02
C ARG A 393 9.87 3.24 -2.88
N CYS A 394 10.27 3.42 -1.62
CA CYS A 394 9.51 2.95 -0.46
C CYS A 394 8.16 3.66 -0.35
N LEU A 395 8.14 4.98 -0.49
CA LEU A 395 6.91 5.78 -0.47
C LEU A 395 5.98 5.39 -1.63
N LEU A 396 6.53 5.24 -2.84
CA LEU A 396 5.76 4.87 -4.02
C LEU A 396 5.18 3.46 -3.89
N ALA A 397 5.94 2.52 -3.32
CA ALA A 397 5.46 1.17 -3.07
C ALA A 397 4.27 1.14 -2.10
N TYR A 398 4.25 2.01 -1.09
CA TYR A 398 3.08 2.18 -0.23
C TYR A 398 1.85 2.65 -1.02
N PHE A 399 1.97 3.73 -1.81
CA PHE A 399 0.81 4.28 -2.52
C PHE A 399 0.32 3.40 -3.68
N LEU A 400 1.20 2.63 -4.30
CA LEU A 400 0.89 1.77 -5.45
C LEU A 400 0.71 0.29 -5.08
N ASP A 401 0.70 -0.05 -3.80
CA ASP A 401 0.53 -1.43 -3.30
C ASP A 401 1.53 -2.41 -3.93
N LYS A 402 2.81 -2.03 -3.93
CA LYS A 402 3.90 -2.83 -4.49
C LYS A 402 4.55 -3.71 -3.45
N SER A 403 4.88 -4.93 -3.85
CA SER A 403 5.50 -5.91 -2.97
C SER A 403 6.91 -5.50 -2.53
N ALA A 404 7.37 -6.09 -1.43
CA ALA A 404 8.76 -5.95 -0.96
C ALA A 404 9.78 -6.34 -2.04
N GLU A 405 9.46 -7.32 -2.89
CA GLU A 405 10.33 -7.76 -3.99
C GLU A 405 10.43 -6.72 -5.11
N GLU A 406 9.31 -6.08 -5.49
CA GLU A 406 9.28 -5.06 -6.55
C GLU A 406 9.86 -3.71 -6.10
N MET A 407 9.69 -3.36 -4.81
CA MET A 407 10.01 -2.04 -4.26
C MET A 407 11.43 -1.52 -4.62
N PRO A 408 12.53 -2.29 -4.44
CA PRO A 408 13.88 -1.83 -4.76
C PRO A 408 14.16 -1.57 -6.25
N TYR A 409 13.21 -1.90 -7.12
CA TYR A 409 13.33 -1.82 -8.57
C TYR A 409 12.29 -0.88 -9.20
N LEU A 410 11.47 -0.19 -8.41
CA LEU A 410 10.58 0.84 -8.96
C LEU A 410 11.38 1.95 -9.65
N LYS A 411 10.86 2.45 -10.77
CA LYS A 411 11.50 3.49 -11.58
C LYS A 411 11.12 4.87 -11.04
N CYS A 412 12.14 5.56 -10.51
CA CYS A 412 12.03 6.89 -9.92
C CYS A 412 13.14 7.78 -10.53
N PRO A 413 13.03 8.16 -11.82
CA PRO A 413 14.08 8.90 -12.51
C PRO A 413 14.31 10.28 -11.88
N LEU A 414 15.50 10.83 -12.10
CA LEU A 414 15.77 12.23 -11.78
C LEU A 414 14.86 13.15 -12.61
N HIS A 415 14.66 14.36 -12.10
CA HIS A 415 13.98 15.47 -12.78
C HIS A 415 12.54 15.20 -13.23
N THR A 416 11.90 14.20 -12.61
CA THR A 416 10.52 13.79 -12.90
C THR A 416 9.70 13.89 -11.62
N VAL A 417 8.53 14.51 -11.72
CA VAL A 417 7.53 14.56 -10.65
C VAL A 417 6.56 13.41 -10.83
N LEU A 418 6.33 12.64 -9.77
CA LEU A 418 5.25 11.65 -9.69
C LEU A 418 4.08 12.28 -8.94
N LYS A 419 3.02 12.60 -9.68
CA LYS A 419 1.77 13.13 -9.14
C LYS A 419 0.85 11.98 -8.78
N LEU A 420 0.49 11.91 -7.50
CA LEU A 420 -0.36 10.90 -6.90
C LEU A 420 -1.71 11.50 -6.55
N THR A 421 -2.77 10.95 -7.14
CA THR A 421 -4.16 11.32 -6.82
C THR A 421 -4.88 10.10 -6.25
N PRO A 422 -5.24 10.10 -4.95
CA PRO A 422 -6.05 9.05 -4.37
C PRO A 422 -7.36 8.87 -5.14
N VAL A 423 -7.69 7.63 -5.47
CA VAL A 423 -8.93 7.26 -6.14
C VAL A 423 -9.52 6.06 -5.41
N ALA A 424 -10.85 5.96 -5.29
CA ALA A 424 -11.60 4.76 -4.90
C ALA A 424 -10.87 3.71 -4.04
N TYR A 425 -10.07 2.84 -4.66
CA TYR A 425 -9.38 1.73 -4.01
C TYR A 425 -7.84 1.73 -4.17
N GLY A 426 -7.25 2.85 -4.60
CA GLY A 426 -5.83 2.94 -4.91
C GLY A 426 -5.36 4.37 -5.13
N CYS A 427 -4.39 4.54 -6.01
CA CYS A 427 -3.83 5.83 -6.34
C CYS A 427 -3.53 5.89 -7.85
N ARG A 428 -4.00 6.95 -8.52
CA ARG A 428 -3.55 7.26 -9.88
C ARG A 428 -2.16 7.88 -9.79
N VAL A 429 -1.26 7.47 -10.67
CA VAL A 429 0.08 8.04 -10.81
C VAL A 429 0.24 8.66 -12.19
N GLU A 430 0.67 9.92 -12.22
CA GLU A 430 1.02 10.65 -13.43
C GLU A 430 2.50 11.04 -13.33
N SER A 431 3.27 10.80 -14.39
CA SER A 431 4.71 11.09 -14.44
C SER A 431 4.94 12.33 -15.29
N ILE A 432 5.52 13.38 -14.71
CA ILE A 432 5.77 14.66 -15.36
C ILE A 432 7.27 14.95 -15.36
N TYR A 433 7.92 14.73 -16.51
CA TYR A 433 9.33 15.09 -16.70
C TYR A 433 9.45 16.61 -16.95
N LEU A 434 10.31 17.29 -16.19
CA LEU A 434 10.42 18.76 -16.22
C LEU A 434 11.42 19.28 -17.26
N ASN A 435 11.73 18.48 -18.28
CA ASN A 435 12.55 18.85 -19.44
C ASN A 435 13.94 19.39 -19.08
N VAL A 436 14.60 18.77 -18.10
CA VAL A 436 15.99 19.04 -17.74
C VAL A 436 16.75 17.72 -17.74
N GLU A 437 17.77 17.62 -18.60
CA GLU A 437 18.62 16.44 -18.73
C GLU A 437 19.26 16.02 -17.38
N SER A 438 19.49 14.72 -17.22
CA SER A 438 20.20 14.15 -16.06
C SER A 438 20.81 12.80 -16.39
N VAL A 439 21.74 12.33 -15.57
CA VAL A 439 22.21 10.94 -15.63
C VAL A 439 21.11 9.95 -15.21
N SER A 440 21.15 8.73 -15.74
CA SER A 440 20.33 7.64 -15.22
C SER A 440 21.03 6.97 -14.03
N THR A 441 20.31 6.85 -12.91
CA THR A 441 20.78 6.16 -11.68
C THR A 441 20.02 4.85 -11.43
N HIS A 442 19.18 4.47 -12.38
CA HIS A 442 18.40 3.24 -12.30
C HIS A 442 19.25 2.03 -12.70
N ARG A 443 19.16 0.96 -11.92
CA ARG A 443 19.77 -0.33 -12.22
C ARG A 443 18.68 -1.39 -12.15
N GLU A 444 18.45 -2.05 -13.28
CA GLU A 444 17.51 -3.16 -13.41
C GLU A 444 17.98 -4.37 -12.60
N ARG A 445 17.09 -5.34 -12.40
CA ARG A 445 17.48 -6.63 -11.80
C ARG A 445 18.33 -7.40 -12.81
N SER A 446 19.55 -7.75 -12.43
CA SER A 446 20.41 -8.63 -13.22
C SER A 446 19.73 -10.00 -13.36
N GLU A 447 19.46 -10.48 -14.57
CA GLU A 447 19.01 -11.86 -14.79
C GLU A 447 20.16 -12.84 -14.53
N VAL A 448 20.47 -13.10 -13.26
CA VAL A 448 21.29 -14.27 -12.92
C VAL A 448 20.32 -15.43 -12.74
N ARG A 449 20.10 -16.18 -13.83
CA ARG A 449 19.47 -17.51 -13.76
C ARG A 449 20.22 -18.32 -12.71
N SER A 450 19.52 -18.74 -11.66
CA SER A 450 20.03 -19.69 -10.68
C SER A 450 20.33 -21.02 -11.38
N VAL A 451 21.57 -21.22 -11.80
CA VAL A 451 22.10 -22.56 -12.05
C VAL A 451 22.92 -22.93 -10.82
N CYS A 452 22.22 -23.39 -9.78
CA CYS A 452 22.82 -24.28 -8.79
C CYS A 452 22.39 -25.70 -9.16
N PRO A 453 23.29 -26.62 -9.52
CA PRO A 453 22.92 -28.02 -9.68
C PRO A 453 22.59 -28.60 -8.28
N GLY A 454 21.35 -29.02 -8.06
CA GLY A 454 21.03 -29.97 -6.98
C GLY A 454 20.11 -29.53 -5.85
N VAL A 455 19.28 -28.50 -5.99
CA VAL A 455 18.15 -28.30 -5.07
C VAL A 455 16.87 -28.05 -5.87
N GLU A 456 15.97 -29.03 -5.88
CA GLU A 456 14.63 -28.85 -6.43
C GLU A 456 13.92 -27.72 -5.67
N PRO A 457 13.39 -26.70 -6.37
CA PRO A 457 12.55 -25.72 -5.72
C PRO A 457 11.22 -26.37 -5.34
N ALA A 458 10.90 -26.40 -4.04
CA ALA A 458 9.57 -26.72 -3.57
C ALA A 458 8.56 -25.81 -4.28
N GLN A 459 7.65 -26.41 -5.06
CA GLN A 459 6.58 -25.73 -5.78
C GLN A 459 5.76 -24.87 -4.82
N ARG A 460 6.09 -23.58 -4.73
CA ARG A 460 5.17 -22.57 -4.25
C ARG A 460 4.25 -22.23 -5.41
N HIS A 461 3.04 -22.76 -5.39
CA HIS A 461 1.98 -22.32 -6.29
C HIS A 461 1.66 -20.85 -6.00
N SER A 462 2.26 -19.95 -6.78
CA SER A 462 1.84 -18.56 -6.89
C SER A 462 0.53 -18.50 -7.69
N HIS A 463 -0.60 -18.75 -7.03
CA HIS A 463 -1.90 -18.33 -7.55
C HIS A 463 -2.14 -16.86 -7.23
N THR A 464 -1.40 -15.97 -7.91
CA THR A 464 -1.85 -14.60 -8.15
C THR A 464 -2.60 -14.63 -9.47
N GLN A 465 -3.93 -14.72 -9.43
CA GLN A 465 -4.73 -14.36 -10.60
C GLN A 465 -4.49 -12.88 -10.86
N GLY A 466 -3.76 -12.61 -11.95
CA GLY A 466 -3.54 -11.29 -12.47
C GLY A 466 -4.86 -10.65 -12.85
N TRP A 467 -5.16 -9.50 -12.27
CA TRP A 467 -6.12 -8.58 -12.84
C TRP A 467 -5.54 -8.08 -14.15
N VAL A 468 -6.06 -8.60 -15.27
CA VAL A 468 -5.80 -8.04 -16.60
C VAL A 468 -6.45 -6.67 -16.64
N TRP A 469 -5.66 -5.63 -16.44
CA TRP A 469 -6.03 -4.28 -16.85
C TRP A 469 -5.98 -4.24 -18.38
N LEU A 470 -7.14 -4.11 -19.01
CA LEU A 470 -7.24 -3.74 -20.42
C LEU A 470 -6.52 -2.39 -20.61
N PRO A 471 -5.54 -2.26 -21.52
CA PRO A 471 -4.95 -0.98 -21.83
C PRO A 471 -6.00 -0.11 -22.53
N SER A 472 -6.40 1.00 -21.91
CA SER A 472 -7.09 2.06 -22.64
C SER A 472 -6.10 2.67 -23.64
N LEU A 473 -6.35 2.46 -24.92
CA LEU A 473 -5.68 3.12 -26.04
C LEU A 473 -5.75 4.64 -25.86
N THR A 474 -4.68 5.26 -25.39
CA THR A 474 -4.49 6.71 -25.50
C THR A 474 -4.11 7.02 -26.94
N HIS A 475 -5.06 7.55 -27.72
CA HIS A 475 -4.76 8.21 -28.99
C HIS A 475 -3.80 9.38 -28.71
N VAL A 476 -2.57 9.25 -29.23
CA VAL A 476 -1.63 10.35 -29.36
C VAL A 476 -2.17 11.28 -30.45
N VAL A 477 -2.79 12.40 -30.07
CA VAL A 477 -3.08 13.49 -31.00
C VAL A 477 -1.82 14.33 -31.12
N THR A 478 -0.96 14.02 -32.10
CA THR A 478 0.11 14.92 -32.53
C THR A 478 -0.49 15.97 -33.46
N SER A 479 -0.58 17.22 -33.00
CA SER A 479 -0.86 18.36 -33.87
C SER A 479 0.38 18.69 -34.72
N ALA A 480 0.35 18.35 -36.00
CA ALA A 480 1.32 18.82 -36.99
C ALA A 480 0.89 20.20 -37.55
N PRO A 481 1.82 21.12 -37.83
CA PRO A 481 1.48 22.43 -38.40
C PRO A 481 1.18 22.34 -39.91
N PRO A 482 0.36 23.26 -40.47
CA PRO A 482 -0.10 23.17 -41.85
C PRO A 482 1.02 23.46 -42.86
N ARG A 483 1.24 22.53 -43.80
CA ARG A 483 2.09 22.73 -44.98
C ARG A 483 1.34 23.55 -46.03
N ALA A 484 2.00 24.61 -46.51
CA ALA A 484 1.58 25.42 -47.64
C ALA A 484 1.52 24.58 -48.94
N LEU A 485 0.41 24.73 -49.67
CA LEU A 485 0.23 24.20 -51.02
C LEU A 485 0.90 25.14 -52.03
N SER A 486 2.04 24.74 -52.58
CA SER A 486 2.58 25.30 -53.81
C SER A 486 1.93 24.62 -55.02
N ARG A 487 1.22 25.42 -55.82
CA ARG A 487 0.71 25.07 -57.15
C ARG A 487 1.88 24.70 -58.08
N VAL A 488 1.76 23.61 -58.84
CA VAL A 488 2.41 23.47 -60.14
C VAL A 488 1.40 22.91 -61.15
N SER A 489 1.33 23.65 -62.24
CA SER A 489 0.69 23.45 -63.53
C SER A 489 0.98 22.12 -64.22
N GLY A 490 0.03 21.65 -65.02
CA GLY A 490 0.19 20.56 -65.99
C GLY A 490 -1.15 19.91 -66.29
#